data_AF-A0A1X7IFD4-F1
#
_entry.id   AF-A0A1X7IFD4-F1
#
_cell.length_a   1.000
_cell.length_b   1.000
_cell.length_c   1.000
_cell.angle_alpha   90.00
_cell.angle_beta   90.00
_cell.angle_gamma   90.00
#
_symmetry.space_group_name_H-M   'P 1'
#
loop_
_entity.id
_entity.type
_entity.pdbx_description
1 polymer ?
#
loop_
_entity_poly.entity_id
_entity_poly.type
_entity_poly.pdbx_seq_one_letter_code
_entity_poly.pdbx_strand_id
1 'polypeptide(L)'
;MRLSPLDALRLETDLHFLKGCAWSLGFAVFGCLCDAGERQAAEGHPEKVDVEALLACYSESKQALMGRFGGTRRTCQQGGRV
;
A
#
# COMPACT_ATOMS: atom_id res chain seq x y z
N MET A 1 -0.53 -1.23 12.42
CA MET A 1 -1.01 -2.52 11.87
C MET A 1 0.23 -3.35 11.60
N ARG A 2 0.45 -4.42 12.38
CA ARG A 2 1.61 -5.32 12.24
C ARG A 2 1.05 -6.61 11.63
N LEU A 3 1.41 -6.90 10.39
CA LEU A 3 1.00 -8.15 9.74
C LEU A 3 1.71 -9.29 10.46
N SER A 4 0.95 -10.12 11.18
CA SER A 4 1.46 -11.29 11.90
C SER A 4 1.18 -12.53 11.03
N PRO A 5 2.17 -13.09 10.32
CA PRO A 5 1.97 -14.22 9.41
C PRO A 5 1.61 -15.55 10.10
N LEU A 6 1.57 -15.57 11.44
CA LEU A 6 1.26 -16.76 12.25
C LEU A 6 -0.24 -17.08 12.30
N ASP A 7 -1.10 -16.08 12.07
CA ASP A 7 -2.56 -16.22 12.15
C ASP A 7 -3.20 -15.98 10.79
N ALA A 8 -3.49 -17.06 10.05
CA ALA A 8 -4.09 -16.99 8.70
C ALA A 8 -5.37 -16.13 8.66
N LEU A 9 -6.28 -16.34 9.62
CA LEU A 9 -7.55 -15.62 9.71
C LEU A 9 -7.37 -14.10 9.93
N ARG A 10 -6.33 -13.75 10.69
CA ARG A 10 -6.01 -12.34 10.98
C ARG A 10 -5.36 -11.68 9.80
N LEU A 11 -4.45 -12.38 9.12
CA LEU A 11 -3.81 -11.91 7.90
C LEU A 11 -4.84 -11.71 6.77
N GLU A 12 -5.76 -12.66 6.59
CA GLU A 12 -6.89 -12.54 5.66
C GLU A 12 -7.71 -11.28 5.94
N THR A 13 -8.13 -11.08 7.19
CA THR A 13 -8.95 -9.92 7.59
C THR A 13 -8.21 -8.60 7.37
N ASP A 14 -6.93 -8.55 7.73
CA ASP A 14 -6.08 -7.37 7.54
C ASP A 14 -5.92 -7.05 6.05
N LEU A 15 -5.70 -8.07 5.20
CA LEU A 15 -5.58 -7.91 3.74
C LEU A 15 -6.90 -7.52 3.08
N HIS A 16 -8.02 -8.07 3.54
CA HIS A 16 -9.37 -7.68 3.08
C HIS A 16 -9.62 -6.19 3.31
N PHE A 17 -9.27 -5.70 4.50
CA PHE A 17 -9.37 -4.29 4.84
C PHE A 17 -8.42 -3.44 3.98
N LEU A 18 -7.16 -3.84 3.86
CA LEU A 18 -6.15 -3.17 3.03
C LEU A 18 -6.58 -3.08 1.56
N LYS A 19 -7.20 -4.13 1.00
CA LYS A 19 -7.74 -4.18 -0.35
C LYS A 19 -8.80 -3.10 -0.56
N GLY A 20 -9.75 -2.97 0.38
CA GLY A 20 -10.75 -1.92 0.36
C GLY A 20 -10.14 -0.51 0.38
N CYS A 21 -9.14 -0.28 1.24
CA CYS A 21 -8.40 0.98 1.26
C CYS A 21 -7.64 1.25 -0.05
N ALA A 22 -7.00 0.23 -0.62
CA ALA A 22 -6.24 0.33 -1.87
C ALA A 22 -7.13 0.78 -3.01
N TRP A 23 -8.31 0.16 -3.17
CA TRP A 23 -9.26 0.52 -4.22
C TRP A 23 -9.86 1.91 -4.02
N SER A 24 -10.16 2.29 -2.78
CA SER A 24 -10.65 3.64 -2.46
C SER A 24 -9.65 4.74 -2.83
N LEU A 25 -8.34 4.48 -2.65
CA LEU A 25 -7.26 5.39 -3.04
C LEU A 25 -6.87 5.30 -4.53
N GLY A 26 -7.41 4.34 -5.27
CA GLY A 26 -7.07 4.09 -6.68
C GLY A 26 -5.74 3.35 -6.88
N PHE A 27 -5.22 2.65 -5.87
CA PHE A 27 -4.00 1.85 -5.96
C PHE A 27 -4.29 0.45 -6.53
N ALA A 28 -4.47 0.36 -7.85
CA ALA A 28 -4.83 -0.89 -8.53
C ALA A 28 -3.84 -2.04 -8.27
N VAL A 29 -2.52 -1.78 -8.43
CA VAL A 29 -1.47 -2.80 -8.24
C VAL A 29 -1.44 -3.30 -6.79
N PHE A 30 -1.51 -2.38 -5.84
CA PHE A 30 -1.54 -2.71 -4.41
C PHE A 30 -2.79 -3.51 -4.04
N GLY A 31 -3.96 -3.15 -4.59
CA GLY A 31 -5.20 -3.89 -4.40
C GLY A 31 -5.13 -5.33 -4.93
N CYS A 32 -4.51 -5.54 -6.09
CA CYS A 32 -4.29 -6.88 -6.64
C CYS A 32 -3.38 -7.74 -5.75
N LEU A 33 -2.32 -7.16 -5.18
CA LEU A 33 -1.45 -7.87 -4.24
C LEU A 33 -2.18 -8.25 -2.95
N CYS A 34 -3.04 -7.36 -2.43
CA CYS A 34 -3.86 -7.65 -1.26
C CYS A 34 -4.87 -8.78 -1.54
N ASP A 35 -5.49 -8.81 -2.73
CA ASP A 35 -6.42 -9.88 -3.13
C ASP A 35 -5.72 -11.25 -3.26
N ALA A 36 -4.52 -11.27 -3.86
CA ALA A 36 -3.73 -12.48 -3.96
C ALA A 36 -3.30 -13.01 -2.58
N GLY A 37 -2.85 -12.11 -1.68
CA GLY A 37 -2.48 -12.49 -0.33
C GLY A 37 -3.66 -12.95 0.52
N GLU A 38 -4.82 -12.31 0.38
CA GLU A 38 -6.08 -12.71 1.05
C GLU A 38 -6.45 -14.15 0.67
N ARG A 39 -6.36 -14.49 -0.62
CA ARG A 39 -6.60 -15.85 -1.10
C ARG A 39 -5.61 -16.86 -0.53
N GLN A 40 -4.32 -16.56 -0.53
CA GLN A 40 -3.31 -17.46 0.04
C GLN A 40 -3.52 -17.69 1.55
N ALA A 41 -3.90 -16.64 2.28
CA ALA A 41 -4.25 -16.75 3.70
C ALA A 41 -5.53 -17.58 3.91
N ALA A 42 -6.58 -17.37 3.10
CA ALA A 42 -7.82 -18.13 3.15
C ALA A 42 -7.64 -19.61 2.76
N GLU A 43 -6.69 -19.91 1.88
CA GLU A 43 -6.25 -21.26 1.54
C GLU A 43 -5.44 -21.93 2.66
N GLY A 44 -5.20 -21.24 3.79
CA GLY A 44 -4.44 -21.76 4.92
C GLY A 44 -2.93 -21.73 4.74
N HIS A 45 -2.43 -20.93 3.78
CA HIS A 45 -1.00 -20.78 3.49
C HIS A 45 -0.53 -19.33 3.71
N PRO A 46 -0.68 -18.76 4.92
CA PRO A 46 -0.27 -17.39 5.20
C PRO A 46 1.24 -17.16 5.01
N GLU A 47 2.06 -18.22 5.06
CA GLU A 47 3.50 -18.19 4.80
C GLU A 47 3.86 -17.93 3.34
N LYS A 48 2.94 -18.17 2.40
CA LYS A 48 3.13 -17.88 0.97
C LYS A 48 2.81 -16.42 0.63
N VAL A 49 2.23 -15.67 1.56
CA VAL A 49 1.95 -14.25 1.36
C VAL A 49 3.27 -13.48 1.39
N ASP A 50 3.62 -12.88 0.25
CA ASP A 50 4.81 -12.03 0.15
C ASP A 50 4.54 -10.65 0.77
N VAL A 51 4.72 -10.60 2.10
CA VAL A 51 4.56 -9.37 2.88
C VAL A 51 5.59 -8.31 2.48
N GLU A 52 6.77 -8.71 2.03
CA GLU A 52 7.83 -7.78 1.62
C GLU A 52 7.45 -7.06 0.32
N ALA A 53 6.94 -7.79 -0.68
CA ALA A 53 6.38 -7.21 -1.90
C ALA A 53 5.19 -6.28 -1.61
N LEU A 54 4.34 -6.66 -0.64
CA LEU A 54 3.19 -5.85 -0.23
C LEU A 54 3.64 -4.50 0.39
N LEU A 55 4.66 -4.53 1.25
CA LEU A 55 5.25 -3.33 1.84
C LEU A 55 5.97 -2.46 0.82
N ALA A 56 6.70 -3.06 -0.12
CA ALA A 56 7.37 -2.35 -1.21
C ALA A 56 6.34 -1.63 -2.10
N CYS A 57 5.31 -2.34 -2.56
CA CYS A 57 4.25 -1.77 -3.39
C CYS A 57 3.46 -0.68 -2.65
N TYR A 58 3.20 -0.85 -1.35
CA TYR A 58 2.61 0.20 -0.53
C TYR A 58 3.49 1.45 -0.48
N SER A 59 4.80 1.29 -0.27
CA SER A 59 5.76 2.40 -0.23
C SER A 59 5.77 3.16 -1.56
N GLU A 60 5.81 2.45 -2.69
CA GLU A 60 5.76 3.05 -4.03
C GLU A 60 4.43 3.79 -4.27
N SER A 61 3.31 3.14 -3.96
CA SER A 61 1.97 3.72 -4.11
C SER A 61 1.81 4.98 -3.25
N LYS A 62 2.33 4.95 -2.02
CA LYS A 62 2.35 6.09 -1.10
C LYS A 62 3.23 7.22 -1.63
N GLN A 63 4.42 6.91 -2.15
CA GLN A 63 5.31 7.92 -2.76
C GLN A 63 4.66 8.57 -3.98
N ALA A 64 4.05 7.78 -4.86
CA ALA A 64 3.32 8.29 -6.01
C ALA A 64 2.15 9.20 -5.58
N LEU A 65 1.40 8.80 -4.55
CA LEU A 65 0.33 9.61 -3.97
C LEU A 65 0.88 10.92 -3.39
N MET A 66 1.92 10.86 -2.55
CA MET A 66 2.54 12.03 -1.94
C MET A 66 3.19 12.95 -2.96
N GLY A 67 3.75 12.43 -4.06
CA GLY A 67 4.24 13.23 -5.18
C GLY A 67 3.11 14.01 -5.87
N ARG A 68 1.92 13.41 -5.98
CA ARG A 68 0.71 14.08 -6.50
C ARG A 68 0.18 15.16 -5.55
N PHE A 69 0.24 14.94 -4.23
CA PHE A 69 -0.18 15.93 -3.23
C PHE A 69 0.89 16.98 -2.90
N GLY A 70 2.17 16.70 -3.20
CA GLY A 70 3.31 17.60 -3.00
C GLY A 70 3.37 18.77 -4.01
N GLY A 71 2.45 18.79 -4.98
CA GLY A 71 2.33 19.84 -5.99
C GLY A 71 1.63 21.11 -5.49
N THR A 72 2.05 21.69 -4.36
CA THR A 72 1.94 23.15 -4.11
C THR A 72 3.00 23.55 -3.08
N ARG A 73 4.26 23.59 -3.52
CA ARG A 73 5.07 24.76 -3.21
C ARG A 73 5.17 25.56 -4.49
N ARG A 74 4.23 26.50 -4.68
CA ARG A 74 4.53 27.68 -5.49
C ARG A 74 5.71 28.35 -4.80
N THR A 75 6.91 28.10 -5.30
CA THR A 75 8.08 28.91 -4.96
C THR A 75 7.84 30.29 -5.55
N CYS A 76 7.12 31.13 -4.80
CA CYS A 76 7.28 32.57 -4.91
C CYS A 76 8.63 32.87 -4.25
N GLN A 77 9.74 32.57 -4.95
CA GLN A 77 11.03 33.17 -4.61
C GLN A 77 11.22 34.36 -5.54
N GLN A 78 10.84 35.51 -5.01
CA GLN A 78 11.39 36.81 -5.38
C GLN A 78 12.90 36.83 -5.09
N GLY A 79 13.67 37.58 -5.87
CA GLY A 79 15.02 38.00 -5.47
C GLY A 79 15.89 38.46 -6.63
N GLY A 80 15.81 39.74 -6.97
CA GLY A 80 16.74 40.40 -7.89
C GLY A 80 18.16 40.52 -7.33
N ARG A 81 19.09 40.71 -8.27
CA ARG A 81 20.48 41.21 -8.22
C ARG A 81 21.16 40.62 -9.48
N VAL A 82 21.75 41.37 -10.40
CA VAL A 82 22.64 42.54 -10.30
C VAL A 82 22.42 43.53 -11.43
#